data_AF-A0A7I8EXH3-F1
#
_entry.id   AF-A0A7I8EXH3-F1
#
_cell.length_a   1.000
_cell.length_b   1.000
_cell.length_c   1.000
_cell.angle_alpha   90.00
_cell.angle_beta   90.00
_cell.angle_gamma   90.00
#
_symmetry.space_group_name_H-M   'P 1'
#
loop_
_entity.id
_entity.type
_entity.pdbx_description
1 polymer ?
#
loop_
_entity_poly.entity_id
_entity_poly.type
_entity_poly.pdbx_seq_one_letter_code
_entity_poly.pdbx_strand_id
1 'polypeptide(L)'
;MSAYSYLDTLLSQQIPPFSSISIEHMLRLNERVHYGIDQHLLTEYATAREATAEKFYQHIEPLQQWYERHTKRDDHPLKLAAEIYVSILGYPQLYIEGNHRTGSLIANWITVYHGFPPFVLSRDNAIAYFVPSAEIKSFVDKSIWRGGTRLPKYRKSFLTFWEHHIDSRYLLQT
;
A
#
# COMPACT_ATOMS: atom_id res chain seq x y z
N MET A 1 7.81 -7.02 -12.69
CA MET A 1 6.78 -8.09 -12.67
C MET A 1 6.84 -8.97 -11.41
N SER A 2 8.02 -9.16 -10.79
CA SER A 2 8.21 -9.97 -9.58
C SER A 2 7.30 -9.62 -8.38
N ALA A 3 7.00 -8.34 -8.15
CA ALA A 3 6.18 -7.91 -7.03
C ALA A 3 4.68 -8.23 -7.22
N TYR A 4 4.14 -8.02 -8.42
CA TYR A 4 2.75 -8.40 -8.75
C TYR A 4 2.59 -9.93 -8.74
N SER A 5 3.50 -10.68 -9.37
CA SER A 5 3.47 -12.14 -9.29
C SER A 5 3.59 -12.67 -7.85
N TYR A 6 4.33 -11.98 -6.99
CA TYR A 6 4.37 -12.32 -5.57
C TYR A 6 3.04 -12.03 -4.88
N LEU A 7 2.41 -10.87 -5.15
CA LEU A 7 1.08 -10.56 -4.66
C LEU A 7 0.04 -11.59 -5.13
N ASP A 8 0.07 -12.02 -6.39
CA ASP A 8 -0.82 -13.06 -6.91
C ASP A 8 -0.67 -14.38 -6.15
N THR A 9 0.55 -14.71 -5.71
CA THR A 9 0.82 -15.88 -4.87
C THR A 9 0.19 -15.73 -3.47
N LEU A 10 0.28 -14.54 -2.86
CA LEU A 10 -0.33 -14.27 -1.55
C LEU A 10 -1.86 -14.36 -1.64
N LEU A 11 -2.43 -13.83 -2.73
CA LEU A 11 -3.87 -13.88 -3.00
C LEU A 11 -4.36 -15.30 -3.28
N SER A 12 -3.65 -16.09 -4.07
CA SER A 12 -4.04 -17.48 -4.36
C SER A 12 -3.98 -18.37 -3.12
N GLN A 13 -3.06 -18.08 -2.20
CA GLN A 13 -2.95 -18.72 -0.89
C GLN A 13 -3.95 -18.18 0.14
N GLN A 14 -4.79 -17.20 -0.24
CA GLN A 14 -5.77 -16.56 0.65
C GLN A 14 -5.12 -15.99 1.92
N ILE A 15 -3.91 -15.43 1.80
CA ILE A 15 -3.24 -14.80 2.93
C ILE A 15 -3.91 -13.44 3.21
N PRO A 16 -4.52 -13.24 4.40
CA PRO A 16 -5.19 -11.99 4.73
C PRO A 16 -4.19 -10.84 4.90
N PRO A 17 -4.44 -9.66 4.30
CA PRO A 17 -3.62 -8.48 4.54
C PRO A 17 -3.72 -8.05 6.02
N PHE A 18 -2.61 -7.54 6.55
CA PHE A 18 -2.43 -7.10 7.95
C PHE A 18 -2.66 -8.18 9.03
N SER A 19 -2.67 -9.46 8.66
CA SER A 19 -2.48 -10.55 9.62
C SER A 19 -1.02 -10.67 10.08
N SER A 20 -0.78 -11.34 11.20
CA SER A 20 0.58 -11.58 11.73
C SER A 20 1.53 -12.21 10.70
N ILE A 21 1.04 -13.14 9.87
CA ILE A 21 1.83 -13.77 8.81
C ILE A 21 2.09 -12.84 7.61
N SER A 22 1.20 -11.87 7.37
CA SER A 22 1.28 -10.97 6.20
C SER A 22 2.20 -9.76 6.39
N ILE A 23 2.52 -9.39 7.64
CA ILE A 23 3.35 -8.21 7.93
C ILE A 23 4.73 -8.34 7.26
N GLU A 24 5.36 -9.51 7.38
CA GLU A 24 6.65 -9.73 6.71
C GLU A 24 6.50 -9.73 5.18
N HIS A 25 5.38 -10.23 4.65
CA HIS A 25 5.11 -10.19 3.22
C HIS A 25 4.97 -8.75 2.68
N MET A 26 4.47 -7.80 3.47
CA MET A 26 4.44 -6.38 3.08
C MET A 26 5.84 -5.78 2.95
N LEU A 27 6.77 -6.15 3.83
CA LEU A 27 8.17 -5.74 3.69
C LEU A 27 8.79 -6.39 2.43
N ARG A 28 8.57 -7.69 2.23
CA ARG A 28 9.05 -8.41 1.03
C ARG A 28 8.48 -7.84 -0.28
N LEU A 29 7.25 -7.32 -0.28
CA LEU A 29 6.70 -6.61 -1.45
C LEU A 29 7.50 -5.34 -1.78
N ASN A 30 7.97 -4.59 -0.77
CA ASN A 30 8.86 -3.44 -1.00
C ASN A 30 10.22 -3.88 -1.56
N GLU A 31 10.82 -4.93 -1.02
CA GLU A 31 12.07 -5.48 -1.55
C GLU A 31 11.90 -5.92 -3.02
N ARG A 32 10.81 -6.60 -3.35
CA ARG A 32 10.49 -7.04 -4.72
C ARG A 32 10.27 -5.88 -5.69
N VAL A 33 9.77 -4.74 -5.20
CA VAL A 33 9.60 -3.52 -5.99
C VAL A 33 10.95 -2.90 -6.40
N HIS A 34 11.98 -3.03 -5.56
CA HIS A 34 13.29 -2.43 -5.80
C HIS A 34 14.30 -3.39 -6.43
N TYR A 35 14.42 -4.59 -5.87
CA TYR A 35 15.48 -5.55 -6.20
C TYR A 35 14.96 -6.78 -6.95
N GLY A 36 13.64 -6.96 -7.01
CA GLY A 36 13.03 -8.12 -7.64
C GLY A 36 13.39 -9.42 -6.93
N ILE A 37 13.94 -10.38 -7.68
CA ILE A 37 14.40 -11.68 -7.17
C ILE A 37 15.91 -11.87 -7.32
N ASP A 38 16.62 -10.81 -7.70
CA ASP A 38 18.06 -10.87 -7.96
C ASP A 38 18.83 -10.97 -6.64
N GLN A 39 19.46 -12.13 -6.42
CA GLN A 39 20.23 -12.38 -5.20
C GLN A 39 21.46 -11.47 -5.09
N HIS A 40 22.06 -11.06 -6.21
CA HIS A 40 23.19 -10.14 -6.18
C HIS A 40 22.74 -8.78 -5.63
N LEU A 41 21.64 -8.22 -6.15
CA LEU A 41 21.09 -6.96 -5.66
C LEU A 41 20.64 -7.07 -4.19
N LEU A 42 20.04 -8.20 -3.79
CA LEU A 42 19.62 -8.40 -2.39
C LEU A 42 20.80 -8.42 -1.42
N THR A 43 21.96 -8.93 -1.84
CA THR A 43 23.21 -8.91 -1.06
C THR A 43 23.87 -7.54 -1.09
N GLU A 44 24.02 -6.95 -2.29
CA GLU A 44 24.65 -5.63 -2.49
C GLU A 44 23.96 -4.54 -1.66
N TYR A 45 22.63 -4.56 -1.60
CA TYR A 45 21.82 -3.56 -0.89
C TYR A 45 21.35 -4.00 0.50
N ALA A 46 22.03 -4.97 1.14
CA ALA A 46 21.63 -5.50 2.45
C ALA A 46 21.45 -4.40 3.52
N THR A 47 22.36 -3.42 3.60
CA THR A 47 22.27 -2.31 4.56
C THR A 47 21.03 -1.42 4.31
N ALA A 48 20.71 -1.13 3.05
CA ALA A 48 19.52 -0.34 2.72
C ALA A 48 18.22 -1.10 3.04
N ARG A 49 18.22 -2.42 2.85
CA ARG A 49 17.12 -3.31 3.23
C ARG A 49 16.92 -3.35 4.74
N GLU A 50 17.99 -3.48 5.51
CA GLU A 50 17.94 -3.47 6.98
C GLU A 50 17.40 -2.14 7.52
N ALA A 51 17.90 -1.01 7.02
CA ALA A 51 17.38 0.31 7.40
C ALA A 51 15.88 0.48 7.04
N THR A 52 15.46 -0.07 5.90
CA THR A 52 14.05 -0.06 5.50
C THR A 52 13.20 -0.95 6.40
N ALA A 53 13.71 -2.12 6.79
CA ALA A 53 13.04 -3.04 7.70
C ALA A 53 12.86 -2.41 9.09
N GLU A 54 13.91 -1.79 9.64
CA GLU A 54 13.85 -1.09 10.93
C GLU A 54 12.74 -0.02 10.92
N LYS A 55 12.74 0.85 9.91
CA LYS A 55 11.70 1.89 9.74
C LYS A 55 10.30 1.30 9.56
N PHE A 56 10.18 0.22 8.79
CA PHE A 56 8.91 -0.47 8.58
C PHE A 56 8.34 -0.98 9.91
N TYR A 57 9.13 -1.69 10.70
CA TYR A 57 8.68 -2.23 11.98
C TYR A 57 8.37 -1.14 13.02
N GLN A 58 9.04 0.01 12.98
CA GLN A 58 8.72 1.16 13.82
C GLN A 58 7.35 1.79 13.51
N HIS A 59 6.79 1.57 12.31
CA HIS A 59 5.62 2.32 11.82
C HIS A 59 4.46 1.47 11.32
N ILE A 60 4.61 0.15 11.17
CA ILE A 60 3.54 -0.73 10.65
C ILE A 60 2.40 -0.97 11.65
N GLU A 61 2.71 -1.05 12.95
CA GLU A 61 1.72 -1.43 13.97
C GLU A 61 0.48 -0.51 13.99
N PRO A 62 0.60 0.83 13.95
CA PRO A 62 -0.57 1.70 13.89
C PRO A 62 -1.46 1.46 12.66
N LEU A 63 -0.87 1.08 11.52
CA LEU A 63 -1.63 0.75 10.30
C LEU A 63 -2.34 -0.58 10.45
N GLN A 64 -1.69 -1.58 11.05
CA GLN A 64 -2.30 -2.87 11.36
C GLN A 64 -3.50 -2.71 12.31
N GLN A 65 -3.30 -2.03 13.44
CA GLN A 65 -4.37 -1.76 14.41
C GLN A 65 -5.50 -0.92 13.80
N TRP A 66 -5.19 0.01 12.89
CA TRP A 66 -6.22 0.74 12.16
C TRP A 66 -7.00 -0.20 11.25
N TYR A 67 -6.34 -1.01 10.43
CA TYR A 67 -6.97 -1.92 9.48
C TYR A 67 -7.87 -2.94 10.19
N GLU A 68 -7.39 -3.56 11.28
CA GLU A 68 -8.15 -4.52 12.06
C GLU A 68 -9.43 -3.90 12.65
N ARG A 69 -9.34 -2.68 13.19
CA ARG A 69 -10.51 -1.98 13.75
C ARG A 69 -11.54 -1.62 12.69
N HIS A 70 -11.13 -1.25 11.48
CA HIS A 70 -12.05 -0.82 10.43
C HIS A 70 -12.65 -2.03 9.69
N THR A 71 -11.89 -3.11 9.52
CA THR A 71 -12.41 -4.40 9.05
C THR A 71 -13.48 -4.95 9.99
N LYS A 72 -13.28 -4.88 11.32
CA LYS A 72 -14.29 -5.29 12.33
C LYS A 72 -15.59 -4.45 12.31
N ARG A 73 -15.59 -3.30 11.62
CA ARG A 73 -16.76 -2.41 11.46
C ARG A 73 -17.41 -2.57 10.09
N ASP A 74 -16.97 -3.54 9.29
CA ASP A 74 -17.41 -3.76 7.91
C ASP A 74 -17.26 -2.51 7.03
N ASP A 75 -16.17 -1.76 7.22
CA ASP A 75 -15.86 -0.65 6.31
C ASP A 75 -15.56 -1.17 4.90
N HIS A 76 -16.06 -0.45 3.89
CA HIS A 76 -15.94 -0.86 2.49
C HIS A 76 -14.47 -1.09 2.05
N PRO A 77 -14.13 -2.17 1.32
CA PRO A 77 -12.74 -2.47 0.96
C PRO A 77 -11.99 -1.37 0.20
N LEU A 78 -12.67 -0.65 -0.70
CA LEU A 78 -12.07 0.49 -1.40
C LEU A 78 -11.68 1.63 -0.44
N LYS A 79 -12.46 1.85 0.63
CA LYS A 79 -12.13 2.81 1.69
C LYS A 79 -10.91 2.34 2.47
N LEU A 80 -10.87 1.07 2.88
CA LEU A 80 -9.72 0.48 3.55
C LEU A 80 -8.44 0.65 2.72
N ALA A 81 -8.51 0.32 1.43
CA ALA A 81 -7.39 0.45 0.49
C ALA A 81 -6.92 1.91 0.34
N ALA A 82 -7.83 2.85 0.14
CA ALA A 82 -7.52 4.27 -0.01
C ALA A 82 -6.89 4.86 1.26
N GLU A 83 -7.44 4.58 2.44
CA GLU A 83 -6.93 5.12 3.69
C GLU A 83 -5.58 4.51 4.09
N ILE A 84 -5.36 3.22 3.83
CA ILE A 84 -4.04 2.58 3.99
C ILE A 84 -3.02 3.19 3.02
N TYR A 85 -3.37 3.37 1.74
CA TYR A 85 -2.48 3.99 0.76
C TYR A 85 -2.01 5.38 1.21
N VAL A 86 -2.96 6.24 1.62
CA VAL A 86 -2.64 7.59 2.14
C VAL A 86 -1.77 7.50 3.39
N SER A 87 -2.02 6.53 4.27
CA SER A 87 -1.26 6.35 5.51
C SER A 87 0.18 5.90 5.27
N ILE A 88 0.42 5.08 4.24
CA ILE A 88 1.77 4.66 3.80
C ILE A 88 2.55 5.86 3.25
N LEU A 89 1.89 6.75 2.50
CA LEU A 89 2.52 7.92 1.89
C LEU A 89 2.75 9.10 2.85
N GLY A 90 1.86 9.29 3.83
CA GLY A 90 1.97 10.39 4.78
C GLY A 90 3.16 10.19 5.73
N TYR A 91 3.80 11.29 6.14
CA TYR A 91 4.94 11.26 7.05
C TYR A 91 4.52 10.93 8.51
N PRO A 92 5.26 10.09 9.26
CA PRO A 92 6.39 9.29 8.78
C PRO A 92 5.91 8.23 7.78
N GLN A 93 6.60 8.15 6.64
CA GLN A 93 6.32 7.16 5.60
C GLN A 93 6.67 5.77 6.10
N LEU A 94 5.97 4.74 5.62
CA LEU A 94 6.17 3.38 6.08
C LEU A 94 7.53 2.80 5.67
N TYR A 95 8.00 3.11 4.46
CA TYR A 95 9.30 2.68 3.94
C TYR A 95 10.23 3.86 3.76
N ILE A 96 11.54 3.62 3.65
CA ILE A 96 12.51 4.65 3.24
C ILE A 96 12.25 5.04 1.77
N GLU A 97 12.11 4.05 0.88
CA GLU A 97 11.82 4.27 -0.54
C GLU A 97 10.73 3.32 -1.07
N GLY A 98 10.16 3.66 -2.23
CA GLY A 98 9.19 2.79 -2.91
C GLY A 98 7.75 2.89 -2.40
N ASN A 99 7.45 3.82 -1.48
CA ASN A 99 6.13 3.99 -0.86
C ASN A 99 4.94 4.03 -1.84
N HIS A 100 5.06 4.72 -2.99
CA HIS A 100 3.96 4.74 -3.98
C HIS A 100 3.69 3.36 -4.59
N ARG A 101 4.75 2.66 -5.04
CA ARG A 101 4.65 1.38 -5.74
C ARG A 101 4.23 0.26 -4.78
N THR A 102 4.81 0.22 -3.58
CA THR A 102 4.42 -0.75 -2.55
C THR A 102 3.05 -0.44 -1.96
N GLY A 103 2.74 0.85 -1.74
CA GLY A 103 1.44 1.29 -1.27
C GLY A 103 0.31 0.89 -2.21
N SER A 104 0.49 1.03 -3.54
CA SER A 104 -0.50 0.58 -4.51
C SER A 104 -0.66 -0.95 -4.51
N LEU A 105 0.42 -1.71 -4.34
CA LEU A 105 0.34 -3.17 -4.20
C LEU A 105 -0.43 -3.60 -2.95
N ILE A 106 -0.18 -2.95 -1.81
CA ILE A 106 -0.91 -3.25 -0.56
C ILE A 106 -2.39 -2.84 -0.69
N ALA A 107 -2.68 -1.70 -1.31
CA ALA A 107 -4.05 -1.29 -1.58
C ALA A 107 -4.79 -2.30 -2.47
N ASN A 108 -4.14 -2.78 -3.54
CA ASN A 108 -4.69 -3.83 -4.41
C ASN A 108 -4.83 -5.18 -3.70
N TRP A 109 -3.92 -5.52 -2.79
CA TRP A 109 -4.07 -6.71 -1.95
C TRP A 109 -5.37 -6.64 -1.14
N ILE A 110 -5.63 -5.51 -0.49
CA ILE A 110 -6.86 -5.29 0.28
C ILE A 110 -8.09 -5.46 -0.61
N THR A 111 -8.15 -4.78 -1.75
CA THR A 111 -9.36 -4.83 -2.60
C THR A 111 -9.59 -6.25 -3.13
N VAL A 112 -8.58 -6.88 -3.72
CA VAL A 112 -8.72 -8.19 -4.37
C VAL A 112 -9.00 -9.30 -3.35
N TYR A 113 -8.36 -9.25 -2.18
CA TYR A 113 -8.66 -10.20 -1.10
C TYR A 113 -10.14 -10.17 -0.68
N HIS A 114 -10.78 -9.00 -0.73
CA HIS A 114 -12.21 -8.84 -0.44
C HIS A 114 -13.11 -8.93 -1.68
N GLY A 115 -12.60 -9.42 -2.82
CA GLY A 115 -13.38 -9.63 -4.04
C GLY A 115 -13.65 -8.37 -4.88
N PHE A 116 -12.95 -7.27 -4.60
CA PHE A 116 -13.03 -6.05 -5.40
C PHE A 116 -11.88 -5.97 -6.40
N PRO A 117 -12.10 -5.46 -7.63
CA PRO A 117 -11.03 -5.38 -8.61
C PRO A 117 -9.87 -4.49 -8.14
N PRO A 118 -8.63 -4.76 -8.58
CA PRO A 118 -7.50 -3.90 -8.27
C PRO A 118 -7.58 -2.60 -9.07
N PHE A 119 -6.87 -1.58 -8.58
CA PHE A 119 -6.53 -0.42 -9.39
C PHE A 119 -5.34 -0.74 -10.30
N VAL A 120 -5.40 -0.30 -11.56
CA VAL A 120 -4.28 -0.37 -12.50
C VAL A 120 -3.88 1.02 -12.97
N LEU A 121 -2.63 1.41 -12.69
CA LEU A 121 -2.07 2.66 -13.17
C LEU A 121 -1.92 2.62 -14.69
N SER A 122 -2.54 3.59 -15.36
CA SER A 122 -2.51 3.78 -16.80
C SER A 122 -2.09 5.21 -17.12
N ARG A 123 -1.84 5.50 -18.40
CA ARG A 123 -1.58 6.86 -18.85
C ARG A 123 -2.74 7.80 -18.53
N ASP A 124 -3.96 7.30 -18.62
CA ASP A 124 -5.18 8.11 -18.51
C ASP A 124 -5.46 8.52 -17.05
N ASN A 125 -5.09 7.68 -16.08
CA ASN A 125 -5.30 7.95 -14.66
C ASN A 125 -4.03 8.44 -13.93
N ALA A 126 -2.88 8.51 -14.61
CA ALA A 126 -1.60 8.87 -14.01
C ALA A 126 -1.61 10.23 -13.30
N ILE A 127 -2.21 11.26 -13.92
CA ILE A 127 -2.27 12.61 -13.33
C ILE A 127 -3.09 12.59 -12.03
N ALA A 128 -4.27 11.96 -12.07
CA ALA A 128 -5.16 11.85 -10.94
C ALA A 128 -4.55 11.01 -9.79
N TYR A 129 -3.61 10.10 -10.11
CA TYR A 129 -2.86 9.33 -9.12
C TYR A 129 -1.69 10.12 -8.51
N PHE A 130 -0.84 10.71 -9.35
CA PHE A 130 0.44 11.28 -8.93
C PHE A 130 0.33 12.65 -8.27
N VAL A 131 -0.60 13.51 -8.70
CA VAL A 131 -0.77 14.85 -8.11
C VAL A 131 -1.11 14.79 -6.62
N PRO A 132 -2.19 14.11 -6.17
CA PRO A 132 -2.50 14.04 -4.75
C PRO A 132 -1.45 13.21 -3.96
N SER A 133 -0.84 12.20 -4.59
CA SER A 133 0.27 11.43 -4.03
C SER A 133 1.47 12.31 -3.65
N ALA A 134 1.84 13.26 -4.52
CA ALA A 134 2.93 14.20 -4.28
C ALA A 134 2.57 15.18 -3.13
N GLU A 135 1.34 15.70 -3.11
CA GLU A 135 0.88 16.58 -2.03
C GLU A 135 0.90 15.90 -0.66
N ILE A 136 0.50 14.63 -0.56
CA ILE A 136 0.53 13.88 0.71
C ILE A 136 1.96 13.81 1.24
N LYS A 137 2.92 13.43 0.38
CA LYS A 137 4.33 13.30 0.77
C LYS A 137 4.90 14.61 1.31
N SER A 138 4.53 15.75 0.71
CA SER A 138 5.07 17.06 1.07
C SER A 138 4.37 17.70 2.26
N PHE A 139 3.10 17.39 2.51
CA PHE A 139 2.26 18.22 3.40
C PHE A 139 1.48 17.46 4.47
N VAL A 140 1.48 16.13 4.44
CA VAL A 140 0.81 15.32 5.45
C VAL A 140 1.86 14.76 6.40
N ASP A 141 2.19 15.56 7.39
CA ASP A 141 2.90 15.10 8.58
C ASP A 141 1.89 14.68 9.64
N LYS A 142 1.71 13.37 9.81
CA LYS A 142 0.81 12.76 10.80
C LYS A 142 1.26 13.05 12.23
N SER A 143 2.51 13.43 12.46
CA SER A 143 3.03 13.84 13.78
C SER A 143 2.63 15.28 14.15
N ILE A 144 2.19 16.09 13.19
CA ILE A 144 1.76 17.47 13.40
C ILE A 144 0.25 17.58 13.24
N TRP A 145 -0.41 18.28 14.15
CA TRP A 145 -1.87 18.49 14.12
C TRP A 145 -2.39 18.98 12.75
N ARG A 146 -1.68 19.91 12.09
CA ARG A 146 -2.02 20.44 10.76
C ARG A 146 -1.94 19.40 9.63
N GLY A 147 -1.08 18.38 9.75
CA GLY A 147 -1.07 17.27 8.79
C GLY A 147 -2.26 16.34 9.03
N GLY A 148 -2.60 16.11 10.31
CA GLY A 148 -3.81 15.40 10.72
C GLY A 148 -5.11 15.98 10.15
N THR A 149 -5.27 17.30 10.11
CA THR A 149 -6.47 17.95 9.56
C THR A 149 -6.58 17.87 8.04
N ARG A 150 -5.48 17.61 7.32
CA ARG A 150 -5.47 17.46 5.86
C ARG A 150 -5.73 16.02 5.40
N LEU A 151 -5.52 15.03 6.26
CA LEU A 151 -5.75 13.61 5.96
C LEU A 151 -7.15 13.31 5.39
N PRO A 152 -8.27 13.86 5.94
CA PRO A 152 -9.60 13.56 5.43
C PRO A 152 -9.79 13.94 3.95
N LYS A 153 -9.21 15.07 3.50
CA LYS A 153 -9.25 15.51 2.10
C LYS A 153 -8.65 14.44 1.19
N TYR A 154 -7.45 13.96 1.51
CA TYR A 154 -6.73 13.00 0.69
C TYR A 154 -7.35 11.61 0.73
N ARG A 155 -7.84 11.17 1.89
CA ARG A 155 -8.59 9.92 2.02
C ARG A 155 -9.82 9.91 1.12
N LYS A 156 -10.60 11.00 1.13
CA LYS A 156 -11.74 11.16 0.22
C LYS A 156 -11.32 11.16 -1.25
N SER A 157 -10.26 11.92 -1.58
CA SER A 157 -9.74 11.97 -2.96
C SER A 157 -9.31 10.60 -3.48
N PHE A 158 -8.62 9.81 -2.65
CA PHE A 158 -8.15 8.47 -3.03
C PHE A 158 -9.29 7.45 -3.04
N LEU A 159 -10.29 7.56 -2.16
CA LEU A 159 -11.50 6.75 -2.27
C LEU A 159 -12.19 6.99 -3.62
N THR A 160 -12.44 8.26 -3.97
CA THR A 160 -13.05 8.61 -5.25
C THR A 160 -12.21 8.13 -6.43
N PHE A 161 -10.88 8.28 -6.38
CA PHE A 161 -10.04 7.73 -7.44
C PHE A 161 -10.22 6.21 -7.56
N TRP A 162 -10.19 5.48 -6.45
CA TRP A 162 -10.26 4.02 -6.46
C TRP A 162 -11.58 3.56 -7.08
N GLU A 163 -12.70 4.19 -6.70
CA GLU A 163 -14.03 3.92 -7.26
C GLU A 163 -14.10 4.09 -8.79
N HIS A 164 -13.35 5.04 -9.37
CA HIS A 164 -13.37 5.32 -10.81
C HIS A 164 -12.34 4.54 -11.63
N HIS A 165 -11.35 3.92 -10.98
CA HIS A 165 -10.18 3.35 -11.67
C HIS A 165 -9.87 1.90 -11.29
N ILE A 166 -10.80 1.21 -10.61
CA ILE A 166 -10.76 -0.25 -10.47
C ILE A 166 -11.02 -0.92 -11.82
N ASP A 167 -10.37 -2.06 -12.05
CA ASP A 167 -10.44 -2.75 -13.34
C ASP A 167 -10.76 -4.24 -13.17
N SER A 168 -12.01 -4.61 -13.46
CA SER A 168 -12.53 -5.97 -13.31
C SER A 168 -11.84 -7.01 -14.19
N ARG A 169 -11.12 -6.59 -15.24
CA ARG A 169 -10.33 -7.51 -16.09
C ARG A 169 -9.19 -8.18 -15.32
N TYR A 170 -8.79 -7.59 -14.19
CA TYR A 170 -7.72 -8.08 -13.33
C TYR A 170 -8.22 -8.73 -12.04
N LEU A 171 -9.54 -8.91 -11.89
CA LEU A 171 -10.06 -9.80 -10.88
C LEU A 171 -9.84 -11.24 -11.37
N LEU A 172 -9.24 -12.09 -10.54
CA LEU A 172 -9.17 -13.52 -10.84
C LEU A 172 -10.60 -14.04 -11.01
N GLN A 173 -10.93 -14.54 -12.20
CA GLN A 173 -12.17 -15.28 -12.40
C GLN A 173 -12.05 -16.59 -11.62
N THR A 174 -12.65 -16.64 -10.44
CA THR A 174 -12.90 -17.88 -9.69
C THR A 174 -13.95 -18.72 -10.38
#